data_AF-A0A3D4WMY7-F1
#
_entry.id   AF-A0A3D4WMY7-F1
#
_cell.length_a   1.000
_cell.length_b   1.000
_cell.length_c   1.000
_cell.angle_alpha   90.00
_cell.angle_beta   90.00
_cell.angle_gamma   90.00
#
_symmetry.space_group_name_H-M   'P 1'
#
loop_
_entity.id
_entity.type
_entity.pdbx_description
1 polymer ?
#
loop_
_entity_poly.entity_id
_entity_poly.type
_entity_poly.pdbx_seq_one_letter_code
_entity_poly.pdbx_strand_id
1 'polypeptide(L)'
;SAYSDPQWISVDLGSTRSISRVRITWEAAYARAYQIQLSGDNINWSSIYSTTTGDGGVDDVTVSGTGRFLRIFCTQRALPQYGCSLWELEVFGN
;
A
#
# COMPACT_ATOMS: atom_id res chain seq x y z
N SER A 1 -12.83 6.50 18.66
CA SER A 1 -12.70 5.49 17.59
C SER A 1 -11.60 4.53 18.00
N ALA A 2 -11.80 3.21 17.88
CA ALA A 2 -10.74 2.22 18.07
C ALA A 2 -10.19 1.84 16.70
N TYR A 3 -8.87 1.91 16.52
CA TYR A 3 -8.23 1.50 15.26
C TYR A 3 -8.29 -0.02 15.11
N SER A 4 -8.73 -0.49 13.95
CA SER A 4 -8.90 -1.91 13.64
C SER A 4 -8.17 -2.28 12.36
N ASP A 5 -7.62 -3.48 12.33
CA ASP A 5 -7.08 -4.09 11.12
C ASP A 5 -8.19 -4.85 10.37
N PRO A 6 -8.21 -4.86 9.04
CA PRO A 6 -7.28 -4.16 8.14
C PRO A 6 -7.64 -2.68 7.91
N GLN A 7 -6.65 -1.89 7.49
CA GLN A 7 -6.81 -0.50 7.03
C GLN A 7 -6.20 -0.33 5.64
N TRP A 8 -6.57 0.74 4.92
CA TRP A 8 -6.03 0.98 3.60
C TRP A 8 -6.00 2.45 3.21
N ILE A 9 -5.12 2.75 2.27
CA ILE A 9 -5.10 3.98 1.49
C ILE A 9 -5.06 3.59 0.01
N SER A 10 -5.89 4.22 -0.82
CA SER A 10 -5.92 3.98 -2.26
C SER A 10 -5.74 5.29 -3.02
N VAL A 11 -5.22 5.16 -4.24
CA VAL A 11 -5.02 6.24 -5.20
C VAL A 11 -5.65 5.85 -6.53
N ASP A 12 -6.42 6.77 -7.14
CA ASP A 12 -6.84 6.68 -8.54
C ASP A 12 -5.75 7.32 -9.40
N LEU A 13 -5.16 6.54 -10.30
CA LEU A 13 -4.10 6.99 -11.21
C LEU A 13 -4.66 7.74 -12.43
N GLY A 14 -5.99 7.90 -12.51
CA GLY A 14 -6.73 8.61 -13.57
C GLY A 14 -7.00 7.76 -14.81
N SER A 15 -6.17 6.76 -15.08
CA SER A 15 -6.34 5.78 -16.15
C SER A 15 -5.67 4.47 -15.77
N THR A 16 -5.96 3.41 -16.52
CA THR A 16 -5.17 2.17 -16.43
C THR A 16 -3.71 2.48 -16.79
N ARG A 17 -2.78 2.11 -15.91
CA ARG A 17 -1.32 2.30 -16.04
C ARG A 17 -0.61 0.98 -15.81
N SER A 18 0.53 0.80 -16.47
CA SER A 18 1.46 -0.25 -16.12
C SER A 18 2.39 0.24 -15.03
N ILE A 19 2.55 -0.53 -13.96
CA ILE A 19 3.23 -0.11 -12.73
C ILE A 19 4.43 -1.02 -12.53
N SER A 20 5.60 -0.41 -12.31
CA SER A 20 6.88 -1.10 -12.20
C SER A 20 7.56 -0.93 -10.85
N ARG A 21 7.20 0.10 -10.08
CA ARG A 21 7.79 0.38 -8.78
C ARG A 21 6.82 1.17 -7.90
N VAL A 22 6.84 0.88 -6.61
CA VAL A 22 6.08 1.59 -5.59
C VAL A 22 7.03 1.92 -4.45
N ARG A 23 7.02 3.18 -4.03
CA ARG A 23 7.80 3.65 -2.88
C ARG A 23 6.87 4.18 -1.80
N ILE A 24 7.06 3.72 -0.58
CA ILE A 24 6.26 4.07 0.59
C ILE A 24 7.21 4.65 1.63
N THR A 25 6.96 5.89 2.04
CA THR A 25 7.69 6.52 3.14
C THR A 25 6.78 6.48 4.38
N TRP A 26 7.02 5.54 5.27
CA TRP A 26 6.21 5.32 6.46
C TRP A 26 6.47 6.35 7.56
N GLU A 27 5.43 6.60 8.36
CA GLU A 27 5.57 7.21 9.68
C GLU A 27 5.98 6.15 10.73
N ALA A 28 6.18 6.58 12.00
CA ALA A 28 6.47 5.66 13.10
C ALA A 28 5.35 4.61 13.33
N ALA A 29 4.10 4.94 13.00
CA ALA A 29 2.96 4.02 13.07
C ALA A 29 2.79 3.24 11.75
N TYR A 30 3.84 2.56 11.31
CA TYR A 30 3.89 1.84 10.03
C TYR A 30 3.10 0.52 10.03
N ALA A 31 2.93 -0.07 8.84
CA ALA A 31 2.36 -1.40 8.66
C ALA A 31 3.44 -2.49 8.80
N ARG A 32 3.29 -3.39 9.77
CA ARG A 32 4.16 -4.57 9.90
C ARG A 32 3.82 -5.63 8.86
N ALA A 33 2.53 -5.83 8.59
CA ALA A 33 2.06 -6.63 7.48
C ALA A 33 1.19 -5.80 6.56
N TYR A 34 1.48 -5.86 5.25
CA TYR A 34 0.70 -5.16 4.24
C TYR A 34 0.82 -5.82 2.87
N GLN A 35 -0.08 -5.40 1.98
CA GLN A 35 -0.09 -5.77 0.56
C GLN A 35 -0.13 -4.52 -0.30
N ILE A 36 0.55 -4.56 -1.44
CA ILE A 36 0.34 -3.61 -2.53
C ILE A 36 -0.61 -4.29 -3.50
N GLN A 37 -1.74 -3.65 -3.78
CA GLN A 37 -2.78 -4.21 -4.62
C GLN A 37 -3.17 -3.26 -5.74
N LEU A 38 -3.53 -3.84 -6.88
CA LEU A 38 -4.07 -3.13 -8.03
C LEU A 38 -5.54 -3.48 -8.27
N SER A 39 -6.25 -2.55 -8.86
CA SER A 39 -7.62 -2.74 -9.32
C SER A 39 -7.90 -1.95 -10.60
N GLY A 40 -8.77 -2.49 -11.45
CA GLY A 40 -9.32 -1.76 -12.60
C GLY A 40 -10.59 -0.97 -12.26
N ASP A 41 -11.30 -1.34 -11.20
CA ASP A 41 -12.66 -0.88 -10.90
C ASP A 41 -12.85 -0.37 -9.45
N ASN A 42 -11.79 -0.35 -8.65
CA ASN A 42 -11.78 0.01 -7.23
C ASN A 42 -12.62 -0.93 -6.33
N ILE A 43 -13.05 -2.08 -6.85
CA ILE A 43 -13.89 -3.08 -6.17
C ILE A 43 -13.14 -4.40 -6.05
N ASN A 44 -12.60 -4.89 -7.16
CA ASN A 44 -11.87 -6.15 -7.26
C ASN A 44 -10.37 -5.86 -7.21
N TRP A 45 -9.69 -6.42 -6.22
CA TRP A 45 -8.28 -6.14 -5.93
C TRP A 45 -7.41 -7.38 -6.10
N SER A 46 -6.25 -7.22 -6.74
CA SER A 46 -5.23 -8.25 -6.90
C SER A 46 -3.93 -7.81 -6.27
N SER A 47 -3.33 -8.69 -5.46
CA SER A 47 -2.04 -8.42 -4.81
C SER A 47 -0.88 -8.59 -5.78
N ILE A 48 -0.02 -7.58 -5.83
CA ILE A 48 1.22 -7.58 -6.63
C ILE A 48 2.47 -7.64 -5.75
N TYR A 49 2.33 -7.39 -4.45
CA TYR A 49 3.36 -7.56 -3.43
C TYR A 49 2.72 -7.79 -2.06
N SER A 50 3.43 -8.48 -1.16
CA SER A 50 3.03 -8.63 0.23
C SER A 50 4.24 -8.84 1.15
N THR A 51 4.16 -8.32 2.37
CA THR A 51 5.11 -8.61 3.45
C THR A 51 4.38 -8.75 4.78
N THR A 52 4.98 -9.49 5.72
CA THR A 52 4.54 -9.62 7.12
C THR A 52 5.60 -9.17 8.13
N THR A 53 6.74 -8.70 7.62
CA THR A 53 7.92 -8.35 8.41
C THR A 53 8.42 -6.95 8.11
N GLY A 54 7.52 -6.03 7.76
CA GLY A 54 7.86 -4.62 7.56
C GLY A 54 8.52 -4.03 8.81
N ASP A 55 9.49 -3.16 8.59
CA ASP A 55 10.32 -2.49 9.60
C ASP A 55 10.14 -0.96 9.63
N GLY A 56 9.23 -0.44 8.80
CA GLY A 56 8.94 0.99 8.69
C GLY A 56 9.92 1.69 7.77
N GLY A 57 10.17 2.98 8.01
CA GLY A 57 11.10 3.74 7.17
C GLY A 57 10.64 3.85 5.72
N VAL A 58 11.53 3.55 4.77
CA VAL A 58 11.24 3.63 3.32
C VAL A 58 11.22 2.22 2.74
N ASP A 59 10.05 1.83 2.23
CA ASP A 59 9.92 0.66 1.39
C ASP A 59 10.02 1.08 -0.08
N ASP A 60 10.90 0.43 -0.83
CA ASP A 60 11.12 0.70 -2.24
C ASP A 60 11.07 -0.60 -3.04
N VAL A 61 9.89 -0.85 -3.62
CA VAL A 61 9.51 -2.18 -4.07
C VAL A 61 9.33 -2.20 -5.59
N THR A 62 10.11 -3.04 -6.26
CA THR A 62 9.88 -3.41 -7.66
C THR A 62 8.66 -4.30 -7.75
N VAL A 63 7.71 -3.94 -8.61
CA VAL A 63 6.46 -4.67 -8.82
C VAL A 63 6.18 -4.84 -10.31
N SER A 64 5.19 -5.65 -10.66
CA SER A 64 4.70 -5.77 -12.03
C SER A 64 3.20 -5.95 -12.01
N GLY A 65 2.49 -5.12 -12.77
CA GLY A 65 1.05 -5.22 -12.94
C GLY A 65 0.46 -4.02 -13.65
N THR A 66 -0.81 -4.14 -14.01
CA THR A 66 -1.57 -3.08 -14.67
C THR A 66 -2.86 -2.83 -13.91
N GLY A 67 -3.16 -1.56 -13.64
CA GLY A 67 -4.35 -1.16 -12.90
C GLY A 67 -4.60 0.33 -13.00
N ARG A 68 -5.83 0.76 -12.68
CA ARG A 68 -6.18 2.18 -12.56
C ARG A 68 -6.06 2.65 -11.12
N PHE A 69 -6.36 1.77 -10.18
CA PHE A 69 -6.27 2.05 -8.76
C PHE A 69 -5.13 1.23 -8.17
N LEU A 70 -4.39 1.85 -7.26
CA LEU A 70 -3.42 1.18 -6.39
C LEU A 70 -3.85 1.40 -4.95
N ARG A 71 -3.71 0.39 -4.10
CA ARG A 71 -3.84 0.58 -2.65
C ARG A 71 -2.74 -0.10 -1.89
N ILE A 72 -2.41 0.49 -0.74
CA ILE A 72 -1.67 -0.16 0.33
C ILE A 72 -2.70 -0.71 1.30
N PHE A 73 -2.76 -2.03 1.43
CA PHE A 73 -3.70 -2.74 2.30
C PHE A 73 -2.95 -3.24 3.53
N CYS A 74 -3.04 -2.47 4.61
CA CYS A 74 -2.40 -2.76 5.89
C CYS A 74 -3.21 -3.83 6.64
N THR A 75 -2.59 -4.99 6.86
CA THR A 75 -3.24 -6.15 7.52
C THR A 75 -2.79 -6.32 8.97
N GLN A 76 -1.65 -5.74 9.34
CA GLN A 76 -1.18 -5.70 10.72
C GLN A 76 -0.37 -4.43 10.99
N ARG A 77 -0.80 -3.63 11.96
CA ARG A 77 -0.06 -2.47 12.46
C ARG A 77 1.14 -2.86 13.31
N ALA A 78 2.19 -2.05 13.25
CA ALA A 78 3.34 -2.17 14.15
C ALA A 78 3.04 -1.63 15.56
N LEU A 79 2.25 -0.55 15.66
CA LEU A 79 1.86 0.08 16.91
C LEU A 79 0.33 -0.01 17.10
N PRO A 80 -0.19 -0.93 17.93
CA PRO A 80 -1.63 -1.19 18.05
C PRO A 80 -2.48 -0.01 18.51
N GLN A 81 -1.88 1.00 19.17
CA GLN A 81 -2.55 2.19 19.68
C GLN A 81 -2.87 3.22 18.58
N TYR A 82 -2.24 3.09 17.39
CA TYR A 82 -2.38 4.03 16.28
C TYR A 82 -2.95 3.32 15.05
N GLY A 83 -3.29 4.08 14.00
CA GLY A 83 -3.56 3.52 12.67
C GLY A 83 -2.29 3.32 11.86
N CYS A 84 -2.37 2.69 10.68
CA CYS A 84 -1.25 2.66 9.73
C CYS A 84 -1.06 4.07 9.13
N SER A 85 0.14 4.63 9.23
CA SER A 85 0.45 6.01 8.83
C SER A 85 1.67 6.07 7.91
N LEU A 86 1.61 6.94 6.91
CA LEU A 86 2.68 7.17 5.95
C LEU A 86 2.76 8.66 5.59
N TRP A 87 3.97 9.13 5.31
CA TRP A 87 4.25 10.47 4.81
C TRP A 87 3.96 10.60 3.31
N GLU A 88 4.36 9.59 2.53
CA GLU A 88 4.33 9.65 1.08
C GLU A 88 4.13 8.27 0.44
N LEU A 89 3.35 8.26 -0.64
CA LEU A 89 3.16 7.11 -1.52
C LEU A 89 3.47 7.55 -2.95
N GLU A 90 4.51 6.96 -3.54
CA GLU A 90 4.93 7.24 -4.91
C GLU A 90 4.70 5.99 -5.77
N VAL A 91 4.07 6.17 -6.94
CA VAL A 91 3.77 5.09 -7.88
C VAL A 91 4.45 5.40 -9.21
N PHE A 92 5.32 4.50 -9.67
CA PHE A 92 6.09 4.66 -10.89
C PHE A 92 5.67 3.64 -11.95
N GLY A 93 5.61 4.10 -13.19
CA GLY A 93 5.07 3.34 -14.31
C GLY A 93 5.01 4.14 -15.60
N ASN A 94 4.38 3.56 -16.62
CA ASN A 94 4.09 4.20 -17.92
C ASN A 94 2.58 4.31 -18.18
#